data_AF-A0A1F6XQD7-F1
#
_entry.id   AF-A0A1F6XQD7-F1
#
_cell.length_a   1.000
_cell.length_b   1.000
_cell.length_c   1.000
_cell.angle_alpha   90.00
_cell.angle_beta   90.00
_cell.angle_gamma   90.00
#
_symmetry.space_group_name_H-M   'P 1'
#
loop_
_entity.id
_entity.type
_entity.pdbx_description
1 polymer ?
#
loop_
_entity_poly.entity_id
_entity_poly.type
_entity_poly.pdbx_seq_one_letter_code
_entity_poly.pdbx_strand_id
1 'polypeptide(L)'
;MWNTVFYQPMHTALVFFISALGGDVGLAIIVLTILVRLVLFPLSKKSILSQHRMKELEPELKQIKEKYKNDKQEYARRTMEIYRANKVNPFSSILLILIQLPIIIVLYQVFLRLPLEPAPMLLGLVDLSDKSLFLAVLVGISQFFQTKLMTQPSAPADPNSFGGQLSRSFQLQMKYFLPFFLAFIAYKFSAAVALYLLVSNMFTIGQELYLKRKNPNEPGKDKKLN
;
A
#
# COMPACT_ATOMS: atom_id res chain seq x y z
N MET A 1 -3.78 -25.06 -7.40
CA MET A 1 -3.55 -24.35 -6.11
C MET A 1 -4.06 -22.90 -6.15
N TRP A 2 -3.61 -22.03 -7.06
CA TRP A 2 -4.06 -20.62 -7.16
C TRP A 2 -5.58 -20.42 -7.16
N ASN A 3 -6.29 -21.18 -8.00
CA ASN A 3 -7.74 -21.04 -8.15
C ASN A 3 -8.52 -21.39 -6.87
N THR A 4 -8.08 -22.44 -6.16
CA THR A 4 -8.77 -22.96 -4.97
C THR A 4 -8.45 -22.17 -3.71
N VAL A 5 -7.21 -21.67 -3.58
CA VAL A 5 -6.76 -20.98 -2.36
C VAL A 5 -7.14 -19.50 -2.38
N PHE A 6 -7.05 -18.85 -3.54
CA PHE A 6 -7.24 -17.40 -3.62
C PHE A 6 -8.52 -17.01 -4.36
N TYR A 7 -8.74 -17.55 -5.56
CA TYR A 7 -9.87 -17.14 -6.39
C TYR A 7 -11.23 -17.59 -5.82
N GLN A 8 -11.39 -18.88 -5.50
CA GLN A 8 -12.68 -19.42 -5.05
C GLN A 8 -13.22 -18.76 -3.77
N PRO A 9 -12.41 -18.56 -2.71
CA PRO A 9 -12.89 -17.88 -1.51
C PRO A 9 -13.30 -16.43 -1.79
N MET A 10 -12.50 -15.68 -2.56
CA MET A 10 -12.81 -14.29 -2.88
C MET A 10 -14.04 -14.15 -3.79
N HIS A 11 -14.19 -15.03 -4.78
CA HIS A 11 -15.38 -15.08 -5.63
C HIS A 11 -16.63 -15.42 -4.82
N THR A 12 -16.57 -16.45 -3.97
CA THR A 12 -17.70 -16.87 -3.14
C THR A 12 -18.10 -15.77 -2.16
N ALA A 13 -17.12 -15.12 -1.52
CA ALA A 13 -17.37 -13.99 -0.65
C ALA A 13 -18.01 -12.82 -1.41
N LEU A 14 -17.54 -12.52 -2.62
CA LEU A 14 -18.12 -11.44 -3.41
C LEU A 14 -19.57 -11.74 -3.79
N VAL A 15 -19.87 -12.94 -4.31
CA VAL A 15 -21.25 -13.35 -4.66
C VAL A 15 -22.15 -13.32 -3.43
N PHE A 16 -21.65 -13.79 -2.28
CA PHE A 16 -22.36 -13.69 -1.01
C PHE A 16 -22.73 -12.23 -0.68
N PHE A 17 -21.76 -11.31 -0.75
CA PHE A 17 -22.04 -9.89 -0.47
C PHE A 17 -22.96 -9.24 -1.52
N ILE A 18 -22.85 -9.60 -2.80
CA ILE A 18 -23.78 -9.14 -3.84
C ILE A 18 -25.20 -9.55 -3.48
N SER A 19 -25.41 -10.83 -3.14
CA SER A 19 -26.74 -11.33 -2.76
C SER A 19 -27.28 -10.70 -1.47
N ALA A 20 -26.42 -10.47 -0.47
CA ALA A 20 -26.79 -9.88 0.81
C ALA A 20 -27.09 -8.37 0.71
N LEU A 21 -26.54 -7.68 -0.28
CA LEU A 21 -26.65 -6.23 -0.49
C LEU A 21 -27.62 -5.88 -1.62
N GLY A 22 -28.59 -6.74 -1.91
CA GLY A 22 -29.65 -6.47 -2.87
C GLY A 22 -29.19 -6.45 -4.33
N GLY A 23 -28.09 -7.13 -4.65
CA GLY A 23 -27.52 -7.18 -6.00
C GLY A 23 -26.50 -6.08 -6.30
N ASP A 24 -26.21 -5.18 -5.36
CA ASP A 24 -25.27 -4.08 -5.59
C ASP A 24 -23.81 -4.57 -5.57
N VAL A 25 -23.21 -4.59 -6.76
CA VAL A 25 -21.83 -5.04 -6.95
C VAL A 25 -20.86 -4.06 -6.31
N GLY A 26 -21.09 -2.75 -6.42
CA GLY A 26 -20.20 -1.74 -5.85
C GLY A 26 -20.09 -1.83 -4.33
N LEU A 27 -21.21 -1.99 -3.63
CA LEU A 27 -21.22 -2.19 -2.19
C LEU A 27 -20.53 -3.49 -1.80
N ALA A 28 -20.72 -4.57 -2.55
CA ALA A 28 -20.04 -5.83 -2.32
C ALA A 28 -18.51 -5.69 -2.44
N ILE A 29 -18.02 -4.91 -3.41
CA ILE A 29 -16.58 -4.58 -3.55
C ILE A 29 -16.08 -3.82 -2.32
N ILE A 30 -16.81 -2.78 -1.89
CA ILE A 30 -16.42 -1.95 -0.75
C ILE A 30 -16.29 -2.83 0.50
N VAL A 31 -17.31 -3.65 0.80
CA VAL A 31 -17.33 -4.52 1.98
C VAL A 31 -16.23 -5.57 1.92
N LEU A 32 -16.06 -6.24 0.78
CA LEU A 32 -14.99 -7.23 0.59
C LEU A 32 -13.60 -6.60 0.78
N THR A 33 -13.39 -5.40 0.24
CA THR A 33 -12.13 -4.67 0.37
C THR A 33 -11.83 -4.36 1.84
N ILE A 34 -12.82 -3.84 2.58
CA ILE A 34 -12.69 -3.53 4.00
C ILE A 34 -12.41 -4.81 4.79
N LEU A 35 -13.11 -5.91 4.51
CA LEU A 35 -12.90 -7.19 5.17
C LEU A 35 -11.48 -7.71 4.98
N VAL A 36 -10.99 -7.75 3.74
CA VAL A 36 -9.61 -8.16 3.43
C VAL A 36 -8.61 -7.27 4.17
N ARG A 37 -8.86 -5.96 4.16
CA ARG A 37 -8.01 -4.97 4.84
C ARG A 37 -8.01 -5.12 6.37
N LEU A 38 -9.12 -5.54 6.97
CA LEU A 38 -9.22 -5.87 8.39
C LEU A 38 -8.44 -7.15 8.74
N VAL A 39 -8.53 -8.18 7.90
CA VAL A 39 -7.73 -9.41 8.07
C VAL A 39 -6.22 -9.11 7.96
N LEU A 40 -5.84 -8.21 7.05
CA LEU A 40 -4.45 -7.76 6.87
C LEU A 40 -4.02 -6.66 7.84
N PHE A 41 -4.92 -6.19 8.71
CA PHE A 41 -4.65 -5.12 9.67
C PHE A 41 -3.40 -5.35 10.54
N PRO A 42 -3.21 -6.52 11.20
CA PRO A 42 -2.04 -6.73 12.06
C PRO A 42 -0.72 -6.67 11.27
N LEU A 43 -0.72 -7.18 10.04
CA LEU A 43 0.45 -7.13 9.16
C LEU A 43 0.73 -5.70 8.71
N SER A 44 -0.30 -5.00 8.23
CA SER A 44 -0.22 -3.61 7.78
C SER A 44 0.28 -2.70 8.90
N LYS A 45 -0.20 -2.90 10.13
CA LYS A 45 0.26 -2.19 11.32
C LYS A 45 1.76 -2.37 11.57
N LYS A 46 2.27 -3.61 11.52
CA LYS A 46 3.70 -3.89 11.67
C LYS A 46 4.54 -3.20 10.59
N SER A 47 4.05 -3.22 9.35
CA SER A 47 4.70 -2.57 8.21
C SER A 47 4.81 -1.05 8.39
N ILE A 48 3.68 -0.39 8.70
CA ILE A 48 3.61 1.06 8.95
C ILE A 48 4.51 1.48 10.11
N LEU A 49 4.47 0.74 11.23
CA LEU A 49 5.32 1.02 12.39
C LEU A 49 6.80 0.88 12.06
N SER A 50 7.18 -0.13 11.28
CA SER A 50 8.56 -0.29 10.83
C SER A 50 9.00 0.89 9.94
N GLN A 51 8.13 1.39 9.06
CA GLN A 51 8.44 2.55 8.23
C GLN A 51 8.68 3.82 9.06
N HIS A 52 7.87 4.05 10.10
CA HIS A 52 8.06 5.18 11.01
C HIS A 52 9.39 5.10 11.77
N ARG A 53 9.74 3.94 12.33
CA ARG A 53 11.03 3.75 13.01
C ARG A 53 12.21 3.90 12.07
N MET A 54 12.12 3.38 10.84
CA MET A 54 13.17 3.61 9.85
C MET A 54 13.37 5.10 9.53
N LYS A 55 12.30 5.90 9.60
CA LYS A 55 12.34 7.36 9.39
C LYS A 55 13.00 8.08 10.57
N GLU A 56 12.80 7.60 11.79
CA GLU A 56 13.49 8.08 12.99
C GLU A 56 15.00 7.81 12.94
N LEU A 57 15.42 6.72 12.29
CA LEU A 57 16.83 6.35 12.12
C LEU A 57 17.52 7.08 10.95
N GLU A 58 16.78 7.83 10.13
CA GLU A 58 17.34 8.60 9.02
C GLU A 58 18.55 9.49 9.40
N PRO A 59 18.58 10.24 10.51
CA PRO A 59 19.76 11.00 10.92
C PRO A 59 20.98 10.14 11.26
N GLU A 60 20.81 8.97 11.88
CA GLU A 60 21.93 8.06 12.16
C GLU A 60 22.47 7.43 10.87
N LEU A 61 21.55 7.04 9.98
CA LEU A 61 21.91 6.54 8.65
C LEU A 61 22.63 7.61 7.81
N LYS A 62 22.32 8.90 7.99
CA LYS A 62 23.06 10.04 7.39
C LYS A 62 24.52 10.05 7.84
N GLN A 63 24.76 9.98 9.14
CA GLN A 63 26.11 10.02 9.69
C GLN A 63 26.95 8.82 9.24
N ILE A 64 26.37 7.61 9.28
CA ILE A 64 27.07 6.39 8.81
C ILE A 64 27.38 6.50 7.32
N LYS A 65 26.45 7.00 6.52
CA LYS A 65 26.71 7.18 5.09
C LYS A 65 27.84 8.15 4.82
N GLU A 66 27.90 9.27 5.54
CA GLU A 66 28.98 10.24 5.40
C GLU A 66 30.34 9.67 5.79
N LYS A 67 30.38 8.84 6.84
CA LYS A 67 31.60 8.18 7.30
C LYS A 67 32.12 7.11 6.35
N TYR A 68 31.22 6.40 5.66
CA TYR A 68 31.56 5.25 4.80
C TYR A 68 31.20 5.48 3.32
N LYS A 69 31.21 6.73 2.83
CA LYS A 69 30.82 7.06 1.44
C LYS A 69 31.54 6.22 0.37
N ASN A 70 32.81 5.88 0.63
CA ASN A 70 33.69 5.16 -0.29
C ASN A 70 33.67 3.63 -0.09
N ASP A 71 33.04 3.13 0.98
CA ASP A 71 32.97 1.71 1.30
C ASP A 71 31.51 1.26 1.36
N LYS A 72 30.98 0.83 0.21
CA LYS A 72 29.59 0.39 0.08
C LYS A 72 29.28 -0.85 0.92
N GLN A 73 30.27 -1.72 1.11
CA GLN A 73 30.09 -2.97 1.84
C GLN A 73 29.97 -2.70 3.34
N GLU A 74 30.87 -1.87 3.88
CA GLU A 74 30.82 -1.47 5.28
C GLU A 74 29.58 -0.60 5.56
N TYR A 75 29.21 0.30 4.65
CA TYR A 75 27.96 1.05 4.74
C TYR A 75 26.73 0.14 4.85
N ALA A 76 26.63 -0.88 3.99
CA ALA A 76 25.51 -1.83 4.00
C ALA A 76 25.47 -2.63 5.31
N ARG A 77 26.62 -3.12 5.77
CA ARG A 77 26.75 -3.85 7.03
C ARG A 77 26.30 -3.00 8.23
N ARG A 78 26.84 -1.78 8.36
CA ARG A 78 26.51 -0.85 9.45
C ARG A 78 25.05 -0.41 9.44
N THR A 79 24.48 -0.20 8.26
CA THR A 79 23.05 0.09 8.11
C THR A 79 22.19 -1.04 8.69
N MET A 80 22.55 -2.29 8.39
CA MET A 80 21.84 -3.45 8.94
C MET A 80 22.07 -3.62 10.45
N GLU A 81 23.26 -3.30 10.95
CA GLU A 81 23.56 -3.29 12.40
C GLU A 81 22.67 -2.26 13.13
N ILE A 82 22.51 -1.04 12.60
CA ILE A 82 21.59 -0.03 13.15
C ILE A 82 20.15 -0.54 13.19
N TYR A 83 19.67 -1.12 12.07
CA TYR A 83 18.31 -1.66 12.03
C TYR A 83 18.10 -2.78 13.05
N ARG A 84 19.08 -3.68 13.21
CA ARG A 84 19.01 -4.76 14.22
C ARG A 84 19.06 -4.22 15.64
N ALA A 85 19.97 -3.29 15.93
CA ALA A 85 20.11 -2.67 17.25
C ALA A 85 18.81 -1.95 17.68
N ASN A 86 18.12 -1.33 16.73
CA ASN A 86 16.86 -0.63 16.96
C ASN A 86 15.61 -1.52 16.77
N LYS A 87 15.77 -2.84 16.59
CA LYS A 87 14.69 -3.81 16.36
C LYS A 87 13.74 -3.40 15.21
N VAL A 88 14.30 -2.84 14.15
CA VAL A 88 13.58 -2.41 12.94
C VAL A 88 13.77 -3.44 11.84
N ASN A 89 12.66 -3.87 11.20
CA ASN A 89 12.71 -4.85 10.11
C ASN A 89 12.41 -4.18 8.75
N PRO A 90 13.43 -3.88 7.91
CA PRO A 90 13.24 -3.20 6.63
C PRO A 90 12.40 -4.00 5.63
N PHE A 91 12.29 -5.32 5.80
CA PHE A 91 11.52 -6.19 4.92
C PHE A 91 10.02 -6.18 5.20
N SER A 92 9.57 -5.58 6.31
CA SER A 92 8.14 -5.49 6.67
C SER A 92 7.32 -4.73 5.61
N SER A 93 7.95 -3.74 4.95
CA SER A 93 7.33 -2.97 3.85
C SER A 93 7.16 -3.81 2.59
N ILE A 94 8.17 -4.61 2.25
CA ILE A 94 8.17 -5.47 1.08
C ILE A 94 7.16 -6.60 1.25
N LEU A 95 7.09 -7.20 2.44
CA LEU A 95 6.14 -8.27 2.74
C LEU A 95 4.68 -7.84 2.52
N LEU A 96 4.33 -6.61 2.90
CA LEU A 96 3.00 -6.08 2.66
C LEU A 96 2.70 -5.94 1.15
N ILE A 97 3.67 -5.44 0.37
CA ILE A 97 3.54 -5.30 -1.09
C ILE A 97 3.38 -6.68 -1.76
N LEU A 98 4.17 -7.68 -1.34
CA LEU A 98 4.09 -9.03 -1.89
C LEU A 98 2.73 -9.68 -1.65
N ILE A 99 2.10 -9.43 -0.50
CA ILE A 99 0.75 -9.92 -0.20
C ILE A 99 -0.32 -9.12 -0.95
N GLN A 100 -0.07 -7.83 -1.21
CA GLN A 100 -0.98 -6.97 -1.95
C GLN A 100 -1.13 -7.38 -3.43
N LEU A 101 -0.04 -7.83 -4.07
CA LEU A 101 -0.04 -8.19 -5.50
C LEU A 101 -1.05 -9.31 -5.85
N PRO A 102 -1.08 -10.47 -5.15
CA PRO A 102 -2.07 -11.51 -5.39
C PRO A 102 -3.51 -11.02 -5.26
N ILE A 103 -3.79 -10.16 -4.28
CA ILE A 103 -5.14 -9.66 -4.01
C ILE A 103 -5.66 -8.85 -5.20
N ILE A 104 -4.82 -7.99 -5.79
CA ILE A 104 -5.17 -7.22 -6.98
C ILE A 104 -5.49 -8.16 -8.15
N ILE A 105 -4.65 -9.17 -8.38
CA ILE A 105 -4.83 -10.13 -9.48
C ILE A 105 -6.13 -10.92 -9.30
N VAL A 106 -6.40 -11.39 -8.09
CA VAL A 106 -7.60 -12.18 -7.79
C VAL A 106 -8.85 -11.35 -7.95
N LEU A 107 -8.87 -10.13 -7.42
CA LEU A 107 -10.01 -9.23 -7.59
C LEU A 107 -10.28 -8.95 -9.07
N TYR A 108 -9.22 -8.67 -9.85
CA TYR A 108 -9.34 -8.51 -11.29
C TYR A 108 -9.93 -9.76 -11.98
N GLN A 109 -9.46 -10.95 -11.62
CA GLN A 109 -9.99 -12.22 -12.15
C GLN A 109 -11.45 -12.46 -11.76
N VAL A 110 -11.84 -12.08 -10.54
CA VAL A 110 -13.22 -12.18 -10.08
C VAL A 110 -14.11 -11.26 -10.90
N PHE A 111 -13.71 -10.00 -11.14
CA PHE A 111 -14.49 -9.06 -11.94
C PHE A 111 -14.67 -9.49 -13.40
N LEU A 112 -13.60 -9.97 -14.05
CA LEU A 112 -13.68 -10.44 -15.43
C LEU A 112 -14.62 -11.64 -15.63
N ARG A 113 -14.96 -12.34 -14.54
CA ARG A 113 -15.77 -13.57 -14.57
C ARG A 113 -17.15 -13.39 -13.96
N LEU A 114 -17.48 -12.18 -13.47
CA LEU A 114 -18.84 -11.88 -13.06
C LEU A 114 -19.76 -11.84 -14.29
N PRO A 115 -20.97 -12.39 -14.20
CA PRO A 115 -21.97 -12.14 -15.23
C PRO A 115 -22.24 -10.63 -15.30
N LEU A 116 -22.16 -10.07 -16.51
CA LEU A 116 -22.35 -8.63 -16.76
C LEU A 116 -23.84 -8.24 -16.81
N GLU A 117 -24.75 -9.18 -16.54
CA GLU A 117 -26.19 -8.98 -16.66
C GLU A 117 -26.89 -9.37 -15.34
N PRO A 118 -27.56 -8.41 -14.66
CA PRO A 118 -27.58 -6.98 -14.97
C PRO A 118 -26.19 -6.33 -14.75
N ALA A 119 -25.95 -5.20 -15.43
CA ALA A 119 -24.67 -4.50 -15.36
C ALA A 119 -24.23 -4.25 -13.90
N PRO A 120 -22.98 -4.59 -13.53
CA PRO A 120 -22.48 -4.37 -12.18
C PRO A 120 -22.43 -2.87 -11.89
N MET A 121 -23.35 -2.40 -11.05
CA MET A 121 -23.44 -0.99 -10.66
C MET A 121 -23.03 -0.77 -9.21
N LEU A 122 -22.59 0.45 -8.91
CA LEU A 122 -22.52 1.00 -7.56
C LEU A 122 -23.72 1.94 -7.35
N LEU A 123 -24.58 1.61 -6.39
CA LEU A 123 -25.78 2.35 -5.99
C LEU A 123 -26.75 2.63 -7.15
N GLY A 124 -26.66 1.88 -8.25
CA GLY A 124 -27.40 2.17 -9.49
C GLY A 124 -26.94 3.44 -10.23
N LEU A 125 -25.85 4.08 -9.80
CA LEU A 125 -25.39 5.37 -10.33
C LEU A 125 -24.12 5.25 -11.20
N VAL A 126 -23.27 4.27 -10.91
CA VAL A 126 -21.97 4.12 -11.59
C VAL A 126 -21.84 2.69 -12.11
N ASP A 127 -21.72 2.54 -13.43
CA ASP A 127 -21.36 1.26 -14.06
C ASP A 127 -19.90 0.93 -13.75
N LEU A 128 -19.67 -0.26 -13.22
CA LEU A 128 -18.37 -0.75 -12.79
C LEU A 128 -17.67 -1.58 -13.86
N SER A 129 -18.38 -1.94 -14.94
CA SER A 129 -17.83 -2.70 -16.07
C SER A 129 -16.93 -1.84 -16.94
N ASP A 130 -17.35 -0.61 -17.21
CA ASP A 130 -16.63 0.31 -18.09
C ASP A 130 -15.67 1.22 -17.32
N LYS A 131 -15.00 2.12 -18.03
CA LYS A 131 -14.00 3.05 -17.51
C LYS A 131 -14.69 4.24 -16.84
N SER A 132 -14.22 4.60 -15.65
CA SER A 132 -14.68 5.82 -14.97
C SER A 132 -13.53 6.79 -14.77
N LEU A 133 -13.55 7.90 -15.49
CA LEU A 133 -12.58 8.99 -15.31
C LEU A 133 -12.70 9.59 -13.91
N PHE A 134 -13.92 9.75 -13.40
CA PHE A 134 -14.18 10.26 -12.06
C PHE A 134 -13.50 9.40 -10.99
N LEU A 135 -13.70 8.08 -11.01
CA LEU A 135 -13.05 7.17 -10.04
C LEU A 135 -11.53 7.14 -10.23
N ALA A 136 -11.03 7.15 -11.47
CA ALA A 136 -9.60 7.16 -11.73
C ALA A 136 -8.89 8.40 -11.18
N VAL A 137 -9.50 9.59 -11.31
CA VAL A 137 -8.97 10.83 -10.73
C VAL A 137 -8.96 10.74 -9.20
N LEU A 138 -10.03 10.24 -8.59
CA LEU A 138 -10.07 10.02 -7.13
C LEU A 138 -9.00 9.02 -6.66
N VAL A 139 -8.73 7.96 -7.44
CA VAL A 139 -7.61 7.04 -7.17
C VAL A 139 -6.28 7.79 -7.20
N GLY A 140 -6.01 8.61 -8.23
CA GLY A 140 -4.78 9.40 -8.31
C GLY A 140 -4.59 10.35 -7.12
N ILE A 141 -5.65 11.08 -6.75
CA ILE A 141 -5.65 11.99 -5.61
C ILE A 141 -5.41 11.22 -4.30
N SER A 142 -6.19 10.16 -4.05
CA SER A 142 -6.06 9.35 -2.84
C SER A 142 -4.69 8.68 -2.73
N GLN A 143 -4.15 8.18 -3.85
CA GLN A 143 -2.82 7.58 -3.91
C GLN A 143 -1.72 8.61 -3.59
N PHE A 144 -1.86 9.84 -4.08
CA PHE A 144 -0.93 10.93 -3.76
C PHE A 144 -0.95 11.28 -2.27
N PHE A 145 -2.14 11.35 -1.64
CA PHE A 145 -2.23 11.56 -0.20
C PHE A 145 -1.62 10.38 0.56
N GLN A 146 -1.94 9.14 0.18
CA GLN A 146 -1.39 7.93 0.79
C GLN A 146 0.14 7.92 0.77
N THR A 147 0.77 8.19 -0.39
CA THR A 147 2.24 8.21 -0.49
C THR A 147 2.87 9.36 0.30
N LYS A 148 2.20 10.51 0.37
CA LYS A 148 2.64 11.65 1.19
C LYS A 148 2.61 11.30 2.69
N LEU A 149 1.61 10.56 3.14
CA LEU A 149 1.53 10.10 4.52
C LEU A 149 2.62 9.05 4.82
N MET A 150 2.76 8.05 3.94
CA MET A 150 3.68 6.90 4.10
C MET A 150 5.16 7.20 3.84
N THR A 151 5.53 8.42 3.41
CA THR A 151 6.87 8.80 2.94
C THR A 151 8.01 7.93 3.49
N GLN A 152 8.48 7.01 2.65
CA GLN A 152 9.52 6.04 3.00
C GLN A 152 10.82 6.77 3.37
N PRO A 153 11.55 6.26 4.37
CA PRO A 153 12.87 6.76 4.71
C PRO A 153 13.81 6.61 3.51
N SER A 154 14.49 7.70 3.20
CA SER A 154 15.54 7.73 2.21
C SER A 154 16.81 7.19 2.84
N ALA A 155 17.52 6.29 2.14
CA ALA A 155 18.97 6.32 2.28
C ALA A 155 19.41 7.73 1.83
N PRO A 156 20.07 8.52 2.70
CA PRO A 156 20.31 9.93 2.47
C PRO A 156 21.26 10.12 1.30
N ALA A 157 20.73 10.46 0.14
CA ALA A 157 21.49 10.74 -1.06
C ALA A 157 22.33 12.00 -0.91
N ASP A 158 23.66 11.93 -1.13
CA ASP A 158 24.35 13.10 -1.63
C ASP A 158 23.73 13.38 -3.02
N PRO A 159 23.10 14.55 -3.27
CA PRO A 159 22.42 14.85 -4.53
C PRO A 159 23.33 14.68 -5.75
N ASN A 160 24.64 14.78 -5.54
CA ASN A 160 25.65 14.69 -6.59
C ASN A 160 26.24 13.28 -6.75
N SER A 161 25.91 12.34 -5.87
CA SER A 161 26.33 10.94 -5.99
C SER A 161 25.33 10.13 -6.82
N PHE A 162 25.82 9.23 -7.68
CA PHE A 162 24.98 8.34 -8.49
C PHE A 162 23.95 7.55 -7.65
N GLY A 163 24.38 6.95 -6.54
CA GLY A 163 23.48 6.21 -5.65
C GLY A 163 22.45 7.11 -4.95
N GLY A 164 22.80 8.38 -4.74
CA GLY A 164 21.89 9.36 -4.22
C GLY A 164 20.82 9.81 -5.22
N GLN A 165 21.23 10.04 -6.46
CA GLN A 165 20.32 10.34 -7.57
C GLN A 165 19.36 9.20 -7.84
N LEU A 166 19.82 7.95 -7.74
CA LEU A 166 18.97 6.76 -7.86
C LEU A 166 17.91 6.67 -6.74
N SER A 167 18.31 6.97 -5.50
CA SER A 167 17.39 6.94 -4.35
C SER A 167 16.34 8.06 -4.47
N ARG A 168 16.76 9.25 -4.91
CA ARG A 168 15.88 10.41 -5.13
C ARG A 168 14.94 10.20 -6.32
N SER A 169 15.43 9.64 -7.42
CA SER A 169 14.60 9.34 -8.59
C SER A 169 13.54 8.29 -8.25
N PHE A 170 13.89 7.25 -7.49
CA PHE A 170 12.94 6.27 -6.99
C PHE A 170 11.84 6.91 -6.13
N GLN A 171 12.18 7.86 -5.26
CA GLN A 171 11.20 8.59 -4.45
C GLN A 171 10.31 9.52 -5.25
N LEU A 172 10.88 10.29 -6.18
CA LEU A 172 10.10 11.16 -7.05
C LEU A 172 9.15 10.33 -7.92
N GLN A 173 9.63 9.17 -8.39
CA GLN A 173 8.82 8.20 -9.11
C GLN A 173 7.68 7.69 -8.23
N MET A 174 7.93 7.24 -7.00
CA MET A 174 6.86 6.79 -6.10
C MET A 174 5.92 7.89 -5.63
N LYS A 175 6.40 9.12 -5.49
CA LYS A 175 5.58 10.24 -5.00
C LYS A 175 4.68 10.84 -6.07
N TYR A 176 5.18 10.95 -7.30
CA TYR A 176 4.47 11.67 -8.38
C TYR A 176 4.09 10.76 -9.54
N PHE A 177 5.02 9.92 -10.00
CA PHE A 177 4.75 9.04 -11.13
C PHE A 177 3.79 7.90 -10.77
N LEU A 178 3.97 7.24 -9.62
CA LEU A 178 3.17 6.10 -9.20
C LEU A 178 1.68 6.45 -9.03
N PRO A 179 1.29 7.56 -8.36
CA PRO A 179 -0.12 7.96 -8.29
C PRO A 179 -0.75 8.22 -9.65
N PHE A 180 -0.02 8.90 -10.54
CA PHE A 180 -0.48 9.14 -11.90
C PHE A 180 -0.61 7.84 -12.70
N PHE A 181 0.39 6.96 -12.62
CA PHE A 181 0.42 5.68 -13.31
C PHE A 181 -0.71 4.74 -12.83
N LEU A 182 -0.96 4.68 -11.52
CA LEU A 182 -2.08 3.92 -10.97
C LEU A 182 -3.43 4.50 -11.38
N ALA A 183 -3.58 5.83 -11.42
CA ALA A 183 -4.80 6.45 -11.95
C ALA A 183 -5.02 6.10 -13.42
N PHE A 184 -3.96 6.09 -14.23
CA PHE A 184 -4.03 5.68 -15.63
C PHE A 184 -4.42 4.20 -15.79
N ILE A 185 -3.85 3.30 -14.98
CA ILE A 185 -4.26 1.88 -14.93
C ILE A 185 -5.73 1.77 -14.52
N ALA A 186 -6.13 2.44 -13.44
CA ALA A 186 -7.52 2.42 -12.97
C ALA A 186 -8.50 2.87 -14.08
N TYR A 187 -8.14 3.90 -14.84
CA TYR A 187 -8.90 4.35 -16.00
C TYR A 187 -8.92 3.33 -17.14
N LYS A 188 -7.80 2.67 -17.46
CA LYS A 188 -7.71 1.76 -18.61
C LYS A 188 -8.37 0.40 -18.36
N PHE A 189 -8.37 -0.09 -17.13
CA PHE A 189 -8.81 -1.46 -16.83
C PHE A 189 -10.30 -1.57 -16.54
N SER A 190 -10.85 -0.82 -15.57
CA SER A 190 -12.29 -0.85 -15.22
C SER A 190 -12.57 0.05 -14.00
N ALA A 191 -13.80 0.57 -13.92
CA ALA A 191 -14.32 1.30 -12.77
C ALA A 191 -14.39 0.43 -11.49
N ALA A 192 -14.61 -0.88 -11.58
CA ALA A 192 -14.52 -1.79 -10.44
C ALA A 192 -13.11 -1.79 -9.80
N VAL A 193 -12.07 -1.83 -10.64
CA VAL A 193 -10.67 -1.75 -10.19
C VAL A 193 -10.40 -0.39 -9.56
N ALA A 194 -10.92 0.69 -10.16
CA ALA A 194 -10.78 2.04 -9.60
C ALA A 194 -11.47 2.17 -8.23
N LEU A 195 -12.68 1.64 -8.07
CA LEU A 195 -13.41 1.63 -6.80
C LEU A 195 -12.65 0.86 -5.72
N TYR A 196 -12.17 -0.34 -6.05
CA TYR A 196 -11.34 -1.12 -5.14
C TYR A 196 -10.11 -0.34 -4.67
N LEU A 197 -9.34 0.24 -5.60
CA LEU A 197 -8.14 1.00 -5.29
C LEU A 197 -8.46 2.21 -4.41
N LEU A 198 -9.55 2.91 -4.69
CA LEU A 198 -10.00 4.06 -3.91
C LEU A 198 -10.33 3.66 -2.46
N VAL A 199 -11.15 2.63 -2.27
CA VAL A 199 -11.54 2.13 -0.94
C VAL A 199 -10.30 1.64 -0.17
N SER A 200 -9.42 0.91 -0.86
CA SER A 200 -8.15 0.43 -0.33
C SER A 200 -7.24 1.58 0.15
N ASN A 201 -7.14 2.65 -0.64
CA ASN A 201 -6.35 3.84 -0.31
C ASN A 201 -6.96 4.60 0.87
N MET A 202 -8.27 4.78 0.88
CA MET A 202 -9.00 5.40 2.00
C MET A 202 -8.79 4.63 3.30
N PHE A 203 -8.88 3.30 3.26
CA PHE A 203 -8.61 2.46 4.42
C PHE A 203 -7.18 2.62 4.90
N THR A 204 -6.20 2.59 3.98
CA THR A 204 -4.78 2.74 4.33
C THR A 204 -4.48 4.09 4.96
N ILE A 205 -5.02 5.18 4.41
CA ILE A 205 -4.91 6.52 4.98
C ILE A 205 -5.56 6.56 6.37
N GLY A 206 -6.76 5.99 6.51
CA GLY A 206 -7.46 5.89 7.79
C GLY A 206 -6.66 5.12 8.84
N GLN A 207 -6.05 3.99 8.46
CA GLN A 207 -5.16 3.22 9.32
C GLN A 207 -3.95 4.04 9.76
N GLU A 208 -3.30 4.74 8.83
CA GLU A 208 -2.11 5.51 9.13
C GLU A 208 -2.43 6.71 10.04
N LEU A 209 -3.55 7.40 9.80
CA LEU A 209 -4.03 8.47 10.67
C LEU A 209 -4.42 7.93 12.06
N TYR A 210 -5.08 6.78 12.14
CA TYR A 210 -5.42 6.13 13.40
C TYR A 210 -4.18 5.75 14.20
N LEU A 211 -3.18 5.16 13.54
CA LEU A 211 -1.92 4.78 14.18
C LEU A 211 -1.10 6.00 14.62
N LYS A 212 -1.02 7.06 13.79
CA LYS A 212 -0.37 8.33 14.16
C LYS A 212 -1.04 8.99 15.37
N ARG A 213 -2.38 8.95 15.44
CA ARG A 213 -3.15 9.51 16.58
C ARG A 213 -3.07 8.68 17.85
N LYS A 214 -3.01 7.34 17.74
CA LYS A 214 -2.94 6.43 18.90
C LYS A 214 -1.52 6.29 19.45
N ASN A 215 -0.52 6.45 18.58
CA ASN A 215 0.90 6.37 18.93
C ASN A 215 1.63 7.72 18.73
N PRO A 216 1.13 8.87 19.24
CA PRO A 216 1.80 10.15 19.06
C PRO A 216 3.15 10.21 19.82
N ASN A 217 3.29 9.37 20.86
CA ASN A 217 4.48 9.26 21.73
C ASN A 217 5.07 7.84 21.77
N GLU A 218 4.79 7.00 20.76
CA GLU A 218 5.41 5.67 20.60
C GLU A 218 6.53 5.59 19.52
N PRO A 219 7.32 6.64 19.22
CA PRO A 219 8.63 6.44 18.60
C PRO A 219 9.60 5.94 19.69
N GLY A 220 9.62 4.63 19.96
CA GLY A 220 10.72 4.02 20.72
C GLY A 220 10.62 3.93 22.25
N LYS A 221 9.50 3.51 22.85
CA LYS A 221 9.52 2.94 24.21
C LYS A 221 9.69 1.43 24.19
N ASP A 222 10.89 1.02 23.77
CA ASP A 222 11.57 -0.20 24.23
C ASP A 222 12.90 0.19 24.90
N LYS A 223 12.98 1.42 25.45
CA LYS A 223 13.97 1.77 26.45
C LYS A 223 13.62 1.01 27.73
N LYS A 224 14.47 0.04 28.06
CA LYS A 224 14.56 -0.76 29.29
C LYS A 224 13.67 -2.00 29.34
N LEU A 225 14.24 -3.12 28.88
CA LEU A 225 14.17 -4.36 29.65
C LEU A 225 15.62 -4.72 29.97
N ASN A 226 15.89 -4.80 31.28
CA ASN A 226 17.14 -5.23 31.88
C ASN A 226 17.60 -6.60 31.34
#